data_AF-A0A928T603-F1
#
_entry.id   AF-A0A928T603-F1
#
_cell.length_a   1.000
_cell.length_b   1.000
_cell.length_c   1.000
_cell.angle_alpha   90.00
_cell.angle_beta   90.00
_cell.angle_gamma   90.00
#
_symmetry.space_group_name_H-M   'P 1'
#
loop_
_entity.id
_entity.type
_entity.pdbx_description
1 polymer ?
#
loop_
_entity_poly.entity_id
_entity_poly.type
_entity_poly.pdbx_seq_one_letter_code
_entity_poly.pdbx_strand_id
1 'polypeptide(L)'
;MHHLITENFGATSVLSGAAVLGVFVHHGNTPQGIRLCVEHAMQKGRIKLVACTSTLAQGVNLPIRYLIVCSTRQGGEPIKVRDFQNLMGRAGRAGMHTEGMVIFADPSVYDSRDWQFTASVNLLSPEYSEETTSSLLDVLKPFESRSGQIVPLTWQELATLILSSEDERSRFAVEDWRMNANFGFEPKEVIKDLRLRRKILASVESYLMANRGMASYTEYRTSVEALVKSTLAYHLASAQQREGLVGQSQALPITWRQESLYLENKPYMQKLC
;
A
#
# COMPACT_ATOMS: atom_id res chain seq x y z
N MET A 1 -9.58 -27.97 6.93
CA MET A 1 -8.46 -27.37 6.16
C MET A 1 -7.66 -28.42 5.40
N HIS A 2 -7.20 -29.51 6.03
CA HIS A 2 -6.53 -30.61 5.31
C HIS A 2 -7.31 -31.11 4.08
N HIS A 3 -8.62 -31.40 4.24
CA HIS A 3 -9.47 -31.81 3.11
C HIS A 3 -9.43 -30.80 1.94
N LEU A 4 -9.54 -29.49 2.22
CA LEU A 4 -9.47 -28.45 1.17
C LEU A 4 -8.11 -28.45 0.44
N ILE A 5 -7.01 -28.64 1.17
CA ILE A 5 -5.67 -28.74 0.57
C ILE A 5 -5.58 -29.99 -0.31
N THR A 6 -6.07 -31.13 0.19
CA THR A 6 -6.08 -32.41 -0.54
C THR A 6 -6.89 -32.35 -1.82
N GLU A 7 -8.07 -31.72 -1.82
CA GLU A 7 -8.90 -31.55 -3.02
C GLU A 7 -8.24 -30.63 -4.07
N ASN A 8 -7.45 -29.65 -3.66
CA ASN A 8 -6.84 -28.68 -4.58
C ASN A 8 -5.46 -29.12 -5.10
N PHE A 9 -4.66 -29.81 -4.28
CA PHE A 9 -3.28 -30.16 -4.59
C PHE A 9 -3.03 -31.67 -4.72
N GLY A 10 -4.02 -32.50 -4.38
CA GLY A 10 -3.93 -33.96 -4.41
C GLY A 10 -3.42 -34.58 -3.09
N ALA A 11 -3.85 -35.80 -2.80
CA ALA A 11 -3.53 -36.51 -1.55
C ALA A 11 -2.04 -36.81 -1.37
N THR A 12 -1.30 -36.97 -2.47
CA THR A 12 0.15 -37.26 -2.48
C THR A 12 1.02 -36.01 -2.39
N SER A 13 0.42 -34.81 -2.40
CA SER A 13 1.21 -33.56 -2.33
C SER A 13 1.84 -33.37 -0.96
N VAL A 14 3.02 -32.75 -0.95
CA VAL A 14 3.70 -32.34 0.30
C VAL A 14 2.82 -31.40 1.12
N LEU A 15 2.02 -30.56 0.46
CA LEU A 15 1.10 -29.63 1.12
C LEU A 15 -0.01 -30.35 1.89
N SER A 16 -0.54 -31.44 1.32
CA SER A 16 -1.57 -32.26 1.96
C SER A 16 -1.02 -32.92 3.22
N GLY A 17 0.20 -33.48 3.16
CA GLY A 17 0.90 -34.01 4.32
C GLY A 17 1.20 -32.96 5.38
N ALA A 18 1.73 -31.80 4.97
CA ALA A 18 2.00 -30.66 5.87
C ALA A 18 0.72 -30.16 6.58
N ALA A 19 -0.40 -30.13 5.87
CA ALA A 19 -1.68 -29.70 6.43
C ALA A 19 -2.20 -30.63 7.54
N VAL A 20 -1.87 -31.93 7.52
CA VAL A 20 -2.15 -32.86 8.63
C VAL A 20 -1.39 -32.46 9.88
N LEU A 21 -0.15 -31.99 9.71
CA LEU A 21 0.71 -31.52 10.80
C LEU A 21 0.36 -30.09 11.26
N GLY A 22 -0.63 -29.45 10.65
CA GLY A 22 -1.02 -28.07 10.95
C GLY A 22 -0.08 -27.02 10.36
N VAL A 23 0.68 -27.39 9.33
CA VAL A 23 1.57 -26.52 8.55
C VAL A 23 0.89 -26.14 7.25
N PHE A 24 0.80 -24.84 6.97
CA PHE A 24 0.16 -24.33 5.76
C PHE A 24 1.09 -23.38 5.00
N VAL A 25 0.79 -23.16 3.71
CA VAL A 25 1.53 -22.22 2.86
C VAL A 25 0.65 -21.04 2.47
N HIS A 26 1.26 -19.86 2.33
CA HIS A 26 0.58 -18.67 1.80
C HIS A 26 1.52 -17.86 0.90
N HIS A 27 1.20 -17.84 -0.39
CA HIS A 27 1.91 -17.04 -1.40
C HIS A 27 0.96 -16.70 -2.56
N GLY A 28 1.42 -15.88 -3.50
CA GLY A 28 0.59 -15.37 -4.61
C GLY A 28 -0.07 -16.45 -5.48
N ASN A 29 0.55 -17.63 -5.60
CA ASN A 29 0.03 -18.74 -6.40
C ASN A 29 -0.91 -19.67 -5.61
N THR A 30 -1.09 -19.44 -4.30
CA THR A 30 -2.06 -20.21 -3.52
C THR A 30 -3.49 -19.81 -3.93
N PRO A 31 -4.39 -20.76 -4.24
CA PRO A 31 -5.78 -20.48 -4.59
C PRO A 31 -6.44 -19.52 -3.59
N GLN A 32 -7.19 -18.53 -4.07
CA GLN A 32 -7.74 -17.46 -3.24
C GLN A 32 -8.61 -18.00 -2.10
N GLY A 33 -9.45 -19.01 -2.36
CA GLY A 33 -10.28 -19.64 -1.32
C GLY A 33 -9.43 -20.26 -0.19
N ILE A 34 -8.30 -20.87 -0.52
CA ILE A 34 -7.37 -21.43 0.47
C ILE A 34 -6.69 -20.31 1.26
N ARG A 35 -6.25 -19.23 0.60
CA ARG A 35 -5.64 -18.07 1.28
C ARG A 35 -6.59 -17.49 2.33
N LEU A 36 -7.85 -17.25 1.96
CA LEU A 36 -8.87 -16.74 2.89
C LEU A 36 -9.11 -17.69 4.06
N CYS A 37 -9.14 -19.00 3.83
CA CYS A 37 -9.29 -20.00 4.90
C CYS A 37 -8.11 -20.00 5.87
N VAL A 38 -6.87 -19.93 5.34
CA VAL A 38 -5.64 -19.85 6.14
C VAL A 38 -5.64 -18.57 6.97
N GLU A 39 -5.92 -17.41 6.36
CA GLU A 39 -5.99 -16.12 7.06
C GLU A 39 -7.03 -16.13 8.19
N HIS A 40 -8.23 -16.65 7.93
CA HIS A 40 -9.27 -16.76 8.94
C HIS A 40 -8.85 -17.68 10.09
N ALA A 41 -8.26 -18.83 9.79
CA ALA A 41 -7.85 -19.77 10.82
C ALA A 41 -6.62 -19.29 11.61
N MET A 42 -5.71 -18.52 11.00
CA MET A 42 -4.64 -17.82 11.73
C MET A 42 -5.21 -16.79 12.71
N GLN A 43 -6.17 -15.96 12.27
CA GLN A 43 -6.83 -14.98 13.15
C GLN A 43 -7.53 -15.63 14.34
N LYS A 44 -8.03 -16.86 14.17
CA LYS A 44 -8.67 -17.66 15.24
C LYS A 44 -7.67 -18.50 16.05
N GLY A 45 -6.37 -18.40 15.79
CA GLY A 45 -5.33 -19.17 16.50
C GLY A 45 -5.39 -20.69 16.27
N ARG A 46 -5.99 -21.12 15.15
CA ARG A 46 -6.17 -22.56 14.81
C ARG A 46 -5.03 -23.14 13.98
N ILE A 47 -4.14 -22.30 13.47
CA ILE A 47 -2.95 -22.72 12.74
C ILE A 47 -1.72 -22.49 13.61
N LYS A 48 -0.84 -23.50 13.64
CA LYS A 48 0.41 -23.46 14.41
C LYS A 48 1.55 -22.82 13.62
N LEU A 49 1.63 -23.10 12.31
CA LEU A 49 2.71 -22.64 11.46
C LEU A 49 2.20 -22.33 10.06
N VAL A 50 2.62 -21.18 9.54
CA VAL A 50 2.42 -20.79 8.14
C VAL A 50 3.76 -20.42 7.54
N ALA A 51 4.10 -21.08 6.43
CA ALA A 51 5.22 -20.68 5.59
C ALA A 51 4.70 -19.72 4.51
N CYS A 52 5.28 -18.53 4.41
CA CYS A 52 4.79 -17.50 3.50
C CYS A 52 5.90 -16.66 2.88
N THR A 53 5.60 -16.05 1.75
CA THR A 53 6.37 -14.91 1.24
C THR A 53 6.01 -13.64 2.01
N SER A 54 6.88 -12.63 1.98
CA SER A 54 6.72 -11.34 2.69
C SER A 54 5.35 -10.65 2.47
N THR A 55 4.69 -10.95 1.34
CA THR A 55 3.37 -10.44 0.97
C THR A 55 2.26 -10.78 1.97
N LEU A 56 2.42 -11.80 2.82
CA LEU A 56 1.45 -12.09 3.90
C LEU A 56 1.36 -10.93 4.92
N ALA A 57 2.42 -10.12 5.07
CA ALA A 57 2.46 -9.01 6.03
C ALA A 57 1.48 -7.87 5.68
N GLN A 58 1.02 -7.80 4.42
CA GLN A 58 0.16 -6.74 3.94
C GLN A 58 -1.30 -7.21 3.97
N GLY A 59 -2.07 -6.66 4.91
CA GLY A 59 -3.54 -6.78 4.92
C GLY A 59 -4.15 -7.81 5.87
N VAL A 60 -3.35 -8.61 6.60
CA VAL A 60 -3.87 -9.61 7.54
C VAL A 60 -3.50 -9.25 8.99
N ASN A 61 -4.47 -9.25 9.90
CA ASN A 61 -4.21 -9.17 11.34
C ASN A 61 -3.62 -10.50 11.81
N LEU A 62 -2.29 -10.62 11.82
CA LEU A 62 -1.56 -11.82 12.20
C LEU A 62 -1.08 -11.70 13.65
N PRO A 63 -1.71 -12.38 14.62
CA PRO A 63 -1.12 -12.52 15.94
C PRO A 63 -0.06 -13.62 15.89
N ILE A 64 1.16 -13.24 15.50
CA ILE A 64 2.30 -14.17 15.46
C ILE A 64 3.20 -13.95 16.69
N ARG A 65 3.58 -15.03 17.37
CA ARG A 65 4.55 -15.00 18.47
C ARG A 65 5.98 -15.14 17.98
N TYR A 66 6.18 -15.98 16.96
CA TYR A 66 7.49 -16.28 16.39
C TYR A 66 7.49 -15.95 14.91
N LEU A 67 8.47 -15.15 14.48
CA LEU A 67 8.74 -14.88 13.07
C LEU A 67 10.08 -15.52 12.72
N ILE A 68 10.07 -16.50 11.81
CA ILE A 68 11.27 -17.19 11.34
C ILE A 68 11.61 -16.66 9.95
N VAL A 69 12.79 -16.07 9.81
CA VAL A 69 13.30 -15.43 8.60
C VAL A 69 14.35 -16.36 8.00
N CYS A 70 13.98 -17.06 6.93
CA CYS A 70 14.88 -17.97 6.23
C CYS A 70 15.77 -17.27 5.19
N SER A 71 15.41 -16.06 4.76
CA SER A 71 16.21 -15.26 3.83
C SER A 71 15.86 -13.79 3.94
N THR A 72 16.84 -12.93 3.73
CA THR A 72 16.68 -11.46 3.64
C THR A 72 16.50 -10.97 2.21
N ARG A 73 16.33 -11.91 1.25
CA ARG A 73 16.10 -11.61 -0.16
C ARG A 73 14.77 -12.17 -0.62
N GLN A 74 14.07 -11.42 -1.45
CA GLN A 74 12.82 -11.80 -2.09
C GLN A 74 12.93 -11.60 -3.59
N GLY A 75 12.78 -12.68 -4.36
CA GLY A 75 12.84 -12.61 -5.82
C GLY A 75 14.19 -12.11 -6.37
N GLY A 76 15.28 -12.31 -5.60
CA GLY A 76 16.61 -11.81 -5.92
C GLY A 76 16.96 -10.46 -5.30
N GLU A 77 15.96 -9.67 -4.89
CA GLU A 77 16.17 -8.34 -4.31
C GLU A 77 16.21 -8.37 -2.78
N PRO A 78 17.00 -7.52 -2.10
CA PRO A 78 16.93 -7.36 -0.66
C PRO A 78 15.53 -6.92 -0.20
N ILE A 79 15.07 -7.46 0.93
CA ILE A 79 13.83 -7.00 1.57
C ILE A 79 14.03 -5.55 2.03
N LYS A 80 13.03 -4.69 1.80
CA LYS A 80 13.05 -3.31 2.28
C LYS A 80 12.94 -3.27 3.80
N VAL A 81 13.73 -2.41 4.44
CA VAL A 81 13.73 -2.25 5.90
C VAL A 81 12.32 -1.92 6.42
N ARG A 82 11.61 -0.99 5.77
CA ARG A 82 10.22 -0.65 6.11
C ARG A 82 9.29 -1.87 6.10
N ASP A 83 9.33 -2.68 5.05
CA ASP A 83 8.44 -3.84 4.91
C ASP A 83 8.74 -4.90 5.98
N PHE A 84 10.02 -5.12 6.29
CA PHE A 84 10.44 -6.02 7.35
C PHE A 84 10.01 -5.53 8.73
N GLN A 85 10.24 -4.25 9.05
CA GLN A 85 9.86 -3.68 10.35
C GLN A 85 8.33 -3.66 10.54
N ASN A 86 7.56 -3.42 9.47
CA ASN A 86 6.12 -3.56 9.48
C ASN A 86 5.67 -5.00 9.77
N LEU A 87 6.37 -6.00 9.24
CA LEU A 87 6.12 -7.41 9.54
C LEU A 87 6.52 -7.76 10.99
N MET A 88 7.69 -7.31 11.44
CA MET A 88 8.15 -7.48 12.81
C MET A 88 7.17 -6.86 13.82
N GLY A 89 6.61 -5.69 13.55
CA GLY A 89 5.61 -5.05 14.41
C GLY A 89 4.29 -5.83 14.54
N ARG A 90 4.03 -6.80 13.66
CA ARG A 90 2.92 -7.76 13.80
C ARG A 90 3.30 -8.96 14.67
N ALA A 91 4.59 -9.23 14.85
CA ALA A 91 5.09 -10.19 15.82
C ALA A 91 5.06 -9.60 17.24
N GLY A 92 4.50 -10.35 18.20
CA GLY A 92 4.46 -9.91 19.59
C GLY A 92 3.51 -8.74 19.85
N ARG A 93 2.36 -8.69 19.16
CA ARG A 93 1.40 -7.58 19.30
C ARG A 93 0.94 -7.42 20.76
N ALA A 94 1.17 -6.24 21.33
CA ALA A 94 0.75 -5.86 22.68
C ALA A 94 -0.76 -6.12 22.88
N GLY A 95 -1.11 -6.84 23.94
CA GLY A 95 -2.48 -7.27 24.25
C GLY A 95 -2.86 -8.68 23.77
N MET A 96 -2.07 -9.33 22.91
CA MET A 96 -2.25 -10.74 22.50
C MET A 96 -1.14 -11.64 23.05
N HIS A 97 0.10 -11.15 23.00
CA HIS A 97 1.28 -11.83 23.53
C HIS A 97 2.08 -10.85 24.39
N THR A 98 2.72 -11.36 25.44
CA THR A 98 3.61 -10.57 26.31
C THR A 98 4.93 -10.25 25.61
N GLU A 99 5.39 -11.15 24.74
CA GLU A 99 6.65 -11.09 24.02
C GLU A 99 6.49 -11.72 22.63
N GLY A 100 7.29 -11.28 21.68
CA GLY A 100 7.46 -11.90 20.36
C GLY A 100 8.94 -12.05 20.03
N MET A 101 9.28 -13.02 19.18
CA MET A 101 10.66 -13.31 18.82
C MET A 101 10.83 -13.41 17.31
N VAL A 102 11.87 -12.75 16.79
CA VAL A 102 12.30 -12.84 15.39
C VAL A 102 13.58 -13.66 15.34
N ILE A 103 13.60 -14.71 14.52
CA ILE A 103 14.71 -15.64 14.40
C ILE A 103 15.18 -15.64 12.95
N PHE A 104 16.44 -15.31 12.72
CA PHE A 104 17.09 -15.55 11.42
C PHE A 104 17.64 -16.97 11.41
N ALA A 105 17.14 -17.78 10.49
CA ALA A 105 17.35 -19.24 10.48
C ALA A 105 18.33 -19.71 9.39
N ASP A 106 19.08 -18.79 8.77
CA ASP A 106 20.12 -19.11 7.80
C ASP A 106 21.49 -19.17 8.52
N PRO A 107 22.04 -20.37 8.79
CA PRO A 107 23.31 -20.50 9.50
C PRO A 107 24.48 -19.95 8.68
N SER A 108 24.39 -20.05 7.34
CA SER A 108 25.49 -19.61 6.47
C SER A 108 25.74 -18.11 6.58
N VAL A 109 24.66 -17.33 6.75
CA VAL A 109 24.72 -15.89 7.01
C VAL A 109 25.37 -15.59 8.36
N TYR A 110 25.05 -16.36 9.40
CA TYR A 110 25.64 -16.18 10.73
C TYR A 110 27.13 -16.55 10.77
N ASP A 111 27.49 -17.62 10.08
CA ASP A 111 28.86 -18.14 10.05
C ASP A 111 29.79 -17.27 9.20
N SER A 112 29.32 -16.79 8.05
CA SER A 112 30.14 -15.95 7.15
C SER A 112 30.37 -14.55 7.72
N ARG A 113 29.39 -14.00 8.45
CA ARG A 113 29.36 -12.61 8.95
C ARG A 113 29.71 -11.57 7.88
N ASP A 114 29.33 -11.87 6.64
CA ASP A 114 29.60 -11.02 5.49
C ASP A 114 28.55 -9.90 5.35
N TRP A 115 28.47 -9.30 4.17
CA TRP A 115 27.50 -8.25 3.88
C TRP A 115 26.04 -8.68 4.09
N GLN A 116 25.70 -9.98 3.96
CA GLN A 116 24.35 -10.50 4.20
C GLN A 116 24.01 -10.50 5.69
N PHE A 117 25.00 -10.75 6.55
CA PHE A 117 24.83 -10.64 8.00
C PHE A 117 24.54 -9.20 8.37
N THR A 118 25.36 -8.27 7.89
CA THR A 118 25.15 -6.83 8.11
C THR A 118 23.79 -6.37 7.59
N ALA A 119 23.39 -6.81 6.38
CA ALA A 119 22.06 -6.51 5.84
C ALA A 119 20.93 -7.04 6.75
N SER A 120 21.09 -8.24 7.31
CA SER A 120 20.13 -8.85 8.25
C SER A 120 20.02 -8.05 9.56
N VAL A 121 21.16 -7.60 10.10
CA VAL A 121 21.20 -6.75 11.30
C VAL A 121 20.56 -5.40 11.01
N ASN A 122 20.80 -4.81 9.83
CA ASN A 122 20.24 -3.51 9.46
C ASN A 122 18.71 -3.54 9.38
N LEU A 123 18.09 -4.68 9.01
CA LEU A 123 16.62 -4.83 9.04
C LEU A 123 16.03 -4.65 10.46
N LEU A 124 16.80 -5.00 11.49
CA LEU A 124 16.40 -4.90 12.90
C LEU A 124 16.74 -3.54 13.53
N SER A 125 17.70 -2.81 12.98
CA SER A 125 18.17 -1.57 13.58
C SER A 125 17.16 -0.42 13.37
N PRO A 126 16.76 0.28 14.44
CA PRO A 126 15.91 1.47 14.35
C PRO A 126 16.53 2.61 13.53
N GLU A 127 17.85 2.65 13.39
CA GLU A 127 18.55 3.70 12.63
C GLU A 127 18.22 3.66 11.14
N TYR A 128 17.84 2.49 10.61
CA TYR A 128 17.43 2.32 9.23
C TYR A 128 15.91 2.32 9.05
N SER A 129 15.16 2.61 10.13
CA SER A 129 13.72 2.84 10.02
C SER A 129 13.46 4.02 9.09
N GLU A 130 12.89 3.74 7.92
CA GLU A 130 12.43 4.80 7.03
C GLU A 130 11.38 5.66 7.74
N GLU A 131 11.39 6.97 7.48
CA GLU A 131 10.34 7.85 7.96
C GLU A 131 8.96 7.29 7.59
N THR A 132 8.01 7.42 8.51
CA THR A 132 6.63 7.01 8.25
C THR A 132 6.06 7.95 7.20
N THR A 133 5.94 7.48 5.96
CA THR A 133 5.34 8.28 4.88
C THR A 133 3.87 7.95 4.73
N SER A 134 3.12 8.90 4.15
CA SER A 134 1.73 8.69 3.80
C SER A 134 1.59 8.61 2.28
N SER A 135 0.94 7.56 1.77
CA SER A 135 0.63 7.46 0.33
C SER A 135 -0.24 8.62 -0.17
N LEU A 136 -1.01 9.27 0.71
CA LEU A 136 -1.74 10.50 0.36
C LEU A 136 -0.79 11.70 0.18
N LEU A 137 0.33 11.73 0.90
CA LEU A 137 1.37 12.73 0.66
C LEU A 137 2.16 12.44 -0.61
N ASP A 138 2.33 11.17 -0.98
CA ASP A 138 2.97 10.80 -2.24
C ASP A 138 2.20 11.33 -3.45
N VAL A 139 0.86 11.38 -3.39
CA VAL A 139 0.02 12.05 -4.42
C VAL A 139 0.40 13.52 -4.59
N LEU A 140 0.86 14.15 -3.51
CA LEU A 140 1.22 15.56 -3.43
C LEU A 140 2.73 15.79 -3.55
N LYS A 141 3.57 14.79 -3.80
CA LYS A 141 5.01 15.08 -3.98
C LYS A 141 5.23 15.85 -5.28
N PRO A 142 6.09 16.86 -5.36
CA PRO A 142 6.43 17.42 -6.66
C PRO A 142 7.15 16.36 -7.51
N PHE A 143 7.23 16.55 -8.82
CA PHE A 143 8.06 15.68 -9.64
C PHE A 143 9.53 15.99 -9.35
N GLU A 144 10.28 14.96 -8.94
CA GLU A 144 11.71 15.07 -8.65
C GLU A 144 12.47 14.12 -9.57
N SER A 145 13.46 14.66 -10.28
CA SER A 145 14.26 13.88 -11.24
C SER A 145 15.30 13.04 -10.50
N ARG A 146 15.95 12.12 -11.23
CA ARG A 146 17.10 11.37 -10.68
C ARG A 146 18.26 12.27 -10.26
N SER A 147 18.34 13.49 -10.79
CA SER A 147 19.35 14.49 -10.42
C SER A 147 18.88 15.42 -9.29
N GLY A 148 17.72 15.16 -8.68
CA GLY A 148 17.17 15.96 -7.58
C GLY A 148 16.52 17.27 -8.02
N GLN A 149 16.29 17.46 -9.33
CA GLN A 149 15.62 18.66 -9.81
C GLN A 149 14.12 18.54 -9.65
N ILE A 150 13.51 19.55 -9.05
CA ILE A 150 12.08 19.62 -8.78
C ILE A 150 11.39 20.40 -9.89
N VAL A 151 10.35 19.81 -10.48
CA VAL A 151 9.50 20.51 -11.44
C VAL A 151 8.59 21.48 -10.67
N PRO A 152 8.63 22.79 -10.96
CA PRO A 152 7.84 23.79 -10.25
C PRO A 152 6.40 23.76 -10.76
N LEU A 153 5.60 22.82 -10.24
CA LEU A 153 4.15 22.79 -10.43
C LEU A 153 3.43 23.30 -9.19
N THR A 154 2.44 24.14 -9.40
CA THR A 154 1.47 24.49 -8.38
C THR A 154 0.57 23.28 -8.07
N TRP A 155 -0.05 23.28 -6.89
CA TRP A 155 -1.02 22.25 -6.52
C TRP A 155 -2.19 22.14 -7.48
N GLN A 156 -2.62 23.26 -8.04
CA GLN A 156 -3.75 23.33 -8.97
C GLN A 156 -3.39 22.69 -10.31
N GLU A 157 -2.19 22.97 -10.83
CA GLU A 157 -1.68 22.33 -12.04
C GLU A 157 -1.52 20.82 -11.84
N LEU A 158 -0.91 20.41 -10.72
CA LEU A 158 -0.71 19.00 -10.41
C LEU A 158 -2.06 18.26 -10.28
N ALA A 159 -3.01 18.83 -9.54
CA ALA A 159 -4.34 18.23 -9.39
C ALA A 159 -5.07 18.13 -10.73
N THR A 160 -5.06 19.20 -11.54
CA THR A 160 -5.68 19.21 -12.88
C THR A 160 -5.06 18.14 -13.76
N LEU A 161 -3.73 17.99 -13.72
CA LEU A 161 -3.00 17.00 -14.49
C LEU A 161 -3.28 15.55 -14.03
N ILE A 162 -3.37 15.29 -12.73
CA ILE A 162 -3.73 13.96 -12.24
C ILE A 162 -5.18 13.63 -12.66
N LEU A 163 -6.06 14.63 -12.61
CA LEU A 163 -7.49 14.51 -12.93
C LEU A 163 -7.84 14.57 -14.42
N SER A 164 -6.88 14.85 -15.29
CA SER A 164 -7.10 14.92 -16.75
C SER A 164 -7.31 13.54 -17.37
N SER A 165 -7.48 13.47 -18.69
CA SER A 165 -7.52 12.21 -19.45
C SER A 165 -6.13 11.54 -19.56
N GLU A 166 -6.08 10.27 -19.95
CA GLU A 166 -4.81 9.57 -20.16
C GLU A 166 -4.00 10.16 -21.31
N ASP A 167 -4.67 10.63 -22.35
CA ASP A 167 -4.04 11.28 -23.49
C ASP A 167 -3.46 12.65 -23.10
N GLU A 168 -4.14 13.44 -22.27
CA GLU A 168 -3.60 14.71 -21.75
C GLU A 168 -2.39 14.50 -20.85
N ARG A 169 -2.39 13.49 -19.98
CA ARG A 169 -1.22 13.14 -19.17
C ARG A 169 -0.04 12.69 -20.02
N SER A 170 -0.30 11.90 -21.05
CA SER A 170 0.74 11.40 -21.96
C SER A 170 1.33 12.54 -22.78
N ARG A 171 0.49 13.44 -23.30
CA ARG A 171 0.94 14.66 -23.98
C ARG A 171 1.77 15.54 -23.06
N PHE A 172 1.30 15.81 -21.84
CA PHE A 172 2.07 16.58 -20.86
C PHE A 172 3.47 15.99 -20.61
N ALA A 173 3.56 14.68 -20.43
CA ALA A 173 4.85 14.03 -20.18
C ALA A 173 5.82 14.09 -21.38
N VAL A 174 5.32 14.16 -22.61
CA VAL A 174 6.14 14.15 -23.84
C VAL A 174 6.40 15.56 -24.38
N GLU A 175 5.44 16.47 -24.25
CA GLU A 175 5.45 17.80 -24.88
C GLU A 175 5.83 18.92 -23.92
N ASP A 176 5.68 18.74 -22.59
CA ASP A 176 6.10 19.78 -21.65
C ASP A 176 7.63 19.82 -21.56
N TRP A 177 8.20 20.97 -21.94
CA TRP A 177 9.62 21.26 -21.89
C TRP A 177 10.21 21.09 -20.48
N ARG A 178 9.38 21.25 -19.44
CA ARG A 178 9.74 21.04 -18.02
C ARG A 178 10.14 19.60 -17.71
N MET A 179 9.79 18.63 -18.55
CA MET A 179 10.04 17.20 -18.30
C MET A 179 11.20 16.62 -19.14
N ASN A 180 11.45 17.09 -20.36
CA ASN A 180 12.21 16.30 -21.34
C ASN A 180 13.70 16.61 -21.52
N ALA A 181 14.14 17.88 -21.49
CA ALA A 181 15.49 18.22 -21.96
C ALA A 181 16.45 18.73 -20.87
N ASN A 182 15.97 19.58 -19.94
CA ASN A 182 16.83 20.20 -18.92
C ASN A 182 16.71 19.57 -17.53
N PHE A 183 15.62 18.83 -17.28
CA PHE A 183 15.30 18.29 -15.96
C PHE A 183 15.67 16.81 -15.77
N GLY A 184 15.98 16.10 -16.87
CA GLY A 184 16.46 14.71 -16.80
C GLY A 184 15.39 13.67 -16.43
N PHE A 185 14.13 13.88 -16.82
CA PHE A 185 13.09 12.86 -16.69
C PHE A 185 12.90 12.08 -18.00
N GLU A 186 12.61 10.79 -17.88
CA GLU A 186 12.06 10.03 -19.00
C GLU A 186 10.53 10.16 -18.99
N PRO A 187 9.86 10.46 -20.14
CA PRO A 187 8.40 10.56 -20.21
C PRO A 187 7.66 9.36 -19.63
N LYS A 188 8.22 8.16 -19.81
CA LYS A 188 7.66 6.91 -19.27
C LYS A 188 7.58 6.90 -17.75
N GLU A 189 8.56 7.50 -17.06
CA GLU A 189 8.58 7.59 -15.59
C GLU A 189 7.49 8.55 -15.10
N VAL A 190 7.35 9.70 -15.75
CA VAL A 190 6.30 10.69 -15.45
C VAL A 190 4.91 10.10 -15.64
N ILE A 191 4.67 9.42 -16.77
CA ILE A 191 3.38 8.76 -17.04
C ILE A 191 3.08 7.70 -15.98
N LYS A 192 4.10 6.90 -15.60
CA LYS A 192 3.95 5.87 -14.56
C LYS A 192 3.60 6.50 -13.20
N ASP A 193 4.26 7.59 -12.83
CA ASP A 193 4.00 8.31 -11.58
C ASP A 193 2.58 8.91 -11.57
N LEU A 194 2.19 9.61 -12.63
CA LEU A 194 0.83 10.16 -12.77
C LEU A 194 -0.26 9.08 -12.70
N ARG A 195 -0.04 7.92 -13.34
CA ARG A 195 -0.95 6.77 -13.26
C ARG A 195 -1.07 6.24 -11.83
N LEU A 196 0.04 6.14 -11.09
CA LEU A 196 0.03 5.70 -9.69
C LEU A 196 -0.77 6.68 -8.82
N ARG A 197 -0.54 7.99 -8.96
CA ARG A 197 -1.28 9.02 -8.22
C ARG A 197 -2.77 8.99 -8.51
N ARG A 198 -3.16 8.84 -9.78
CA ARG A 198 -4.57 8.71 -10.17
C ARG A 198 -5.22 7.47 -9.56
N LYS A 199 -4.50 6.34 -9.50
CA LYS A 199 -4.99 5.11 -8.87
C LYS A 199 -5.22 5.30 -7.36
N ILE A 200 -4.33 5.99 -6.66
CA ILE A 200 -4.50 6.31 -5.24
C ILE A 200 -5.74 7.20 -5.06
N LEU A 201 -5.87 8.27 -5.85
CA LEU A 201 -7.05 9.15 -5.79
C LEU A 201 -8.36 8.41 -6.08
N ALA A 202 -8.41 7.56 -7.10
CA ALA A 202 -9.60 6.77 -7.43
C ALA A 202 -10.02 5.81 -6.29
N SER A 203 -9.04 5.25 -5.57
CA SER A 203 -9.31 4.40 -4.39
C SER A 203 -9.90 5.22 -3.24
N VAL A 204 -9.37 6.42 -2.99
CA VAL A 204 -9.90 7.34 -1.99
C VAL A 204 -11.30 7.80 -2.38
N GLU A 205 -11.49 8.12 -3.66
CA GLU A 205 -12.76 8.59 -4.22
C GLU A 205 -13.86 7.55 -4.04
N SER A 206 -13.57 6.31 -4.44
CA SER A 206 -14.47 5.17 -4.28
C SER A 206 -14.86 4.93 -2.83
N TYR A 207 -13.89 5.03 -1.90
CA TYR A 207 -14.17 4.88 -0.47
C TYR A 207 -15.09 5.98 0.06
N LEU A 208 -14.81 7.24 -0.27
CA LEU A 208 -15.62 8.36 0.19
C LEU A 208 -17.04 8.32 -0.41
N MET A 209 -17.19 7.91 -1.68
CA MET A 209 -18.51 7.71 -2.30
C MET A 209 -19.30 6.59 -1.66
N ALA A 210 -18.66 5.46 -1.36
CA ALA A 210 -19.31 4.35 -0.66
C ALA A 210 -19.79 4.73 0.76
N ASN A 211 -19.18 5.76 1.37
CA ASN A 211 -19.47 6.22 2.73
C ASN A 211 -20.13 7.61 2.78
N ARG A 212 -20.59 8.16 1.66
CA ARG A 212 -21.20 9.50 1.60
C ARG A 212 -22.50 9.61 2.40
N GLY A 213 -23.29 8.54 2.42
CA GLY A 213 -24.64 8.54 3.00
C GLY A 213 -25.60 9.48 2.27
N MET A 214 -26.66 9.91 2.95
CA MET A 214 -27.71 10.80 2.43
C MET A 214 -27.47 12.29 2.77
N ALA A 215 -26.28 12.63 3.28
CA ALA A 215 -25.95 13.98 3.71
C ALA A 215 -25.95 14.98 2.54
N SER A 216 -26.29 16.23 2.83
CA SER A 216 -26.14 17.32 1.86
C SER A 216 -24.69 17.46 1.42
N TYR A 217 -24.47 18.03 0.24
CA TYR A 217 -23.09 18.23 -0.27
C TYR A 217 -22.22 19.02 0.71
N THR A 218 -22.79 20.03 1.38
CA THR A 218 -22.12 20.86 2.37
C THR A 218 -21.72 20.07 3.62
N GLU A 219 -22.62 19.26 4.18
CA GLU A 219 -22.32 18.42 5.36
C GLU A 219 -21.30 17.34 5.04
N TYR A 220 -21.43 16.74 3.86
CA TYR A 220 -20.47 15.77 3.34
C TYR A 220 -19.07 16.40 3.20
N ARG A 221 -18.98 17.61 2.63
CA ARG A 221 -17.70 18.34 2.53
C ARG A 221 -17.07 18.60 3.88
N THR A 222 -17.82 19.11 4.85
CA THR A 222 -17.31 19.34 6.21
C THR A 222 -16.82 18.04 6.86
N SER A 223 -17.53 16.93 6.64
CA SER A 223 -17.15 15.62 7.15
C SER A 223 -15.86 15.09 6.51
N VAL A 224 -15.71 15.24 5.20
CA VAL A 224 -14.47 14.87 4.47
C VAL A 224 -13.30 15.72 4.93
N GLU A 225 -13.48 17.02 5.14
CA GLU A 225 -12.42 17.90 5.65
C GLU A 225 -11.98 17.52 7.06
N ALA A 226 -12.92 17.18 7.94
CA ALA A 226 -12.62 16.66 9.27
C ALA A 226 -11.85 15.33 9.19
N LEU A 227 -12.26 14.42 8.29
CA LEU A 227 -11.59 13.16 8.07
C LEU A 227 -10.14 13.38 7.58
N VAL A 228 -9.92 14.24 6.59
CA VAL A 228 -8.59 14.56 6.07
C VAL A 228 -7.69 15.11 7.19
N LYS A 229 -8.19 16.03 8.01
CA LYS A 229 -7.45 16.59 9.16
C LYS A 229 -7.06 15.54 10.20
N SER A 230 -7.83 14.46 10.32
CA SER A 230 -7.51 13.35 11.23
C SER A 230 -6.47 12.36 10.67
N THR A 231 -6.10 12.47 9.39
CA THR A 231 -5.13 11.55 8.77
C THR A 231 -3.69 11.85 9.18
N LEU A 232 -2.85 10.81 9.20
CA LEU A 232 -1.40 10.96 9.35
C LEU A 232 -0.79 11.88 8.27
N ALA A 233 -1.35 11.85 7.06
CA ALA A 233 -0.95 12.71 5.95
C ALA A 233 -0.99 14.20 6.35
N TYR A 234 -2.07 14.63 6.98
CA TYR A 234 -2.25 16.03 7.38
C TYR A 234 -1.28 16.45 8.49
N HIS A 235 -0.99 15.55 9.44
CA HIS A 235 -0.07 15.82 10.54
C HIS A 235 1.39 15.97 10.04
N LEU A 236 1.80 15.13 9.09
CA LEU A 236 3.14 15.17 8.49
C LEU A 236 3.31 16.26 7.41
N ALA A 237 2.21 16.77 6.85
CA ALA A 237 2.23 17.79 5.81
C ALA A 237 2.81 19.14 6.30
N SER A 238 3.58 19.80 5.44
CA SER A 238 3.89 21.24 5.55
C SER A 238 2.63 22.10 5.44
N ALA A 239 2.71 23.38 5.82
CA ALA A 239 1.58 24.32 5.72
C ALA A 239 0.98 24.35 4.29
N GLN A 240 1.84 24.40 3.27
CA GLN A 240 1.43 24.41 1.87
C GLN A 240 0.76 23.09 1.44
N GLN A 241 1.24 21.95 1.94
CA GLN A 241 0.64 20.64 1.67
C GLN A 241 -0.69 20.45 2.42
N ARG A 242 -0.85 21.00 3.62
CA ARG A 242 -2.11 20.98 4.37
C ARG A 242 -3.21 21.75 3.64
N GLU A 243 -2.87 22.87 3.02
CA GLU A 243 -3.79 23.61 2.13
C GLU A 243 -4.18 22.79 0.90
N GLY A 244 -3.22 22.08 0.30
CA GLY A 244 -3.49 21.13 -0.77
C GLY A 244 -4.44 20.00 -0.35
N LEU A 245 -4.21 19.40 0.82
CA LEU A 245 -5.03 18.29 1.34
C LEU A 245 -6.47 18.69 1.71
N VAL A 246 -6.64 19.82 2.40
CA VAL A 246 -7.97 20.29 2.88
C VAL A 246 -8.70 21.09 1.80
N GLY A 247 -7.97 21.63 0.82
CA GLY A 247 -8.54 22.26 -0.37
C GLY A 247 -9.38 23.48 -0.04
N GLN A 248 -8.77 24.58 0.43
CA GLN A 248 -9.41 25.90 0.30
C GLN A 248 -9.42 26.39 -1.16
N SER A 249 -8.55 25.84 -2.02
CA SER A 249 -8.56 26.10 -3.45
C SER A 249 -9.20 24.92 -4.20
N GLN A 250 -10.02 25.26 -5.19
CA GLN A 250 -11.03 24.44 -5.83
C GLN A 250 -10.53 23.15 -6.54
N ALA A 251 -9.24 22.80 -6.51
CA ALA A 251 -8.64 21.82 -7.41
C ALA A 251 -8.98 20.33 -7.15
N LEU A 252 -8.86 19.85 -5.90
CA LEU A 252 -9.30 18.48 -5.54
C LEU A 252 -10.83 18.33 -5.41
N PRO A 253 -11.61 19.38 -5.07
CA PRO A 253 -13.07 19.40 -5.17
C PRO A 253 -13.66 19.27 -6.58
N ILE A 254 -12.90 19.52 -7.66
CA ILE A 254 -13.47 19.61 -9.03
C ILE A 254 -14.05 18.28 -9.52
N THR A 255 -13.45 17.13 -9.21
CA THR A 255 -14.06 15.82 -9.52
C THR A 255 -15.41 15.65 -8.81
N TRP A 256 -15.49 16.04 -7.54
CA TRP A 256 -16.72 15.95 -6.74
C TRP A 256 -17.85 16.87 -7.22
N ARG A 257 -17.51 17.91 -7.99
CA ARG A 257 -18.47 18.85 -8.58
C ARG A 257 -18.92 18.40 -9.97
N GLN A 258 -18.03 17.80 -10.75
CA GLN A 258 -18.36 17.28 -12.08
C GLN A 258 -19.14 15.97 -12.00
N GLU A 259 -18.83 15.05 -11.08
CA GLU A 259 -19.61 13.81 -10.93
C GLU A 259 -21.02 14.01 -10.36
N SER A 260 -21.25 15.05 -9.53
CA SER A 260 -22.62 15.38 -9.11
C SER A 260 -23.46 15.87 -10.30
N LEU A 261 -22.87 16.67 -11.21
CA LEU A 261 -23.52 17.11 -12.45
C LEU A 261 -23.71 15.97 -13.47
N TYR A 262 -22.80 14.97 -13.48
CA TYR A 262 -22.94 13.76 -14.31
C TYR A 262 -24.00 12.80 -13.77
N LEU A 263 -24.20 12.73 -12.44
CA LEU A 263 -25.22 11.89 -11.80
C LEU A 263 -26.60 12.54 -11.77
N GLU A 264 -26.70 13.87 -11.71
CA GLU A 264 -27.97 14.61 -11.84
C GLU A 264 -28.59 14.50 -13.25
N ASN A 265 -27.79 14.20 -14.28
CA ASN A 265 -28.22 14.15 -15.68
C ASN A 265 -28.46 12.74 -16.25
N LYS A 266 -28.43 11.66 -15.45
CA LYS A 266 -28.84 10.32 -15.91
C LYS A 266 -30.17 9.88 -15.30
N PRO A 267 -31.27 9.78 -16.09
CA PRO A 267 -32.56 9.28 -15.60
C PRO A 267 -32.57 7.77 -15.25
N TYR A 268 -31.43 7.07 -15.32
CA TYR A 268 -31.36 5.62 -15.14
C TYR A 268 -30.95 5.13 -13.74
N MET A 269 -30.60 6.02 -12.80
CA MET A 269 -30.24 5.63 -11.42
C MET A 269 -31.33 5.95 -10.37
N GLN A 270 -32.54 6.30 -10.79
CA GLN A 270 -33.69 6.47 -9.87
C GLN A 270 -34.47 5.17 -9.58
N LYS A 271 -34.03 4.00 -10.08
CA LYS A 271 -34.80 2.74 -9.98
C LYS A 271 -34.14 1.61 -9.17
N LEU A 272 -33.09 1.88 -8.39
CA LEU A 272 -32.44 0.85 -7.56
C LEU A 272 -32.20 1.27 -6.10
N CYS A 273 -33.16 1.98 -5.51
CA CYS A 273 -33.36 2.03 -4.06
C CYS A 273 -34.82 1.68 -3.75
#